data_AF-A0AAD8MVP9-F1
#
_entry.id   AF-A0AAD8MVP9-F1
#
_cell.length_a   1.000
_cell.length_b   1.000
_cell.length_c   1.000
_cell.angle_alpha   90.00
_cell.angle_beta   90.00
_cell.angle_gamma   90.00
#
_symmetry.space_group_name_H-M   'P 1'
#
loop_
_entity.id
_entity.type
_entity.pdbx_description
1 polymer ?
#
loop_
_entity_poly.entity_id
_entity_poly.type
_entity_poly.pdbx_seq_one_letter_code
_entity_poly.pdbx_strand_id
1 'polypeptide(L)'
;MYFSRSSWFLVKSHKSQVNAKAQNFLLRSTYRTSNYSSLSGFTAAKGCANLVSMFASQHENWGESNLADRSPRTDTSTDPEDKNQRFDGDQAFALAVVSDSSDRSKEKSLDQKTLRRLAQNREAARKSRLRKKAYVQQLESSRLKLTQLEQEVQQARPQGGLSSTAGDHSHATGALAFDAEYARWLEEQNRQINELRAAVSSHASDTELQTVVGNVTAHFDEVFKLKGAAAKTDVFHVLSGMWKTPAERCFMWIGGFRSSEILKLLTNQLEPLTEQQLAGIYNLQQSSQQAEDALSQGMEALQQSLSETLADGSSSTAGSSGNVANYMGQMAMAMGKLGTLESFLRQADNLRQQTLQQLHRILTTRQSARALLAIHDYFSRLRALSSLWVARPRQ
;
A
#
# COMPACT_ATOMS: atom_id res chain seq x y z
N MET A 1 -6.78 -5.49 -3.33
CA MET A 1 -5.31 -5.54 -3.31
C MET A 1 -4.85 -5.28 -1.88
N TYR A 2 -4.60 -6.33 -1.11
CA TYR A 2 -4.03 -6.23 0.23
C TYR A 2 -2.51 -6.10 0.09
N PHE A 3 -1.98 -4.88 0.17
CA PHE A 3 -0.56 -4.69 0.48
C PHE A 3 -0.39 -4.94 1.98
N SER A 4 0.30 -6.03 2.33
CA SER A 4 0.63 -6.34 3.72
C SER A 4 1.42 -5.20 4.36
N ARG A 5 1.06 -4.84 5.62
CA ARG A 5 1.67 -3.77 6.44
C ARG A 5 3.22 -3.81 6.44
N SER A 6 3.81 -4.98 6.28
CA SER A 6 5.27 -5.19 6.25
C SER A 6 5.95 -4.66 4.99
N SER A 7 5.24 -4.62 3.84
CA SER A 7 5.80 -4.12 2.58
C SER A 7 5.88 -2.58 2.55
N TRP A 8 5.24 -1.89 3.49
CA TRP A 8 5.16 -0.43 3.54
C TRP A 8 6.41 0.24 4.12
N PHE A 9 7.06 -0.39 5.10
CA PHE A 9 8.26 0.15 5.75
C PHE A 9 9.51 0.05 4.86
N LEU A 10 9.72 -1.08 4.16
CA LEU A 10 10.85 -1.25 3.24
C LEU A 10 10.78 -0.29 2.03
N VAL A 11 9.58 -0.05 1.49
CA VAL A 11 9.40 0.86 0.35
C VAL A 11 9.68 2.32 0.74
N LYS A 12 9.48 2.71 2.01
CA LYS A 12 9.79 4.07 2.50
C LYS A 12 11.29 4.34 2.64
N SER A 13 12.07 3.40 3.18
CA SER A 13 13.53 3.55 3.29
C SER A 13 14.19 3.69 1.91
N HIS A 14 13.78 2.85 0.95
CA HIS A 14 14.27 2.94 -0.42
C HIS A 14 13.78 4.19 -1.16
N LYS A 15 12.53 4.63 -0.95
CA LYS A 15 12.02 5.89 -1.54
C LYS A 15 12.66 7.14 -0.94
N SER A 16 13.07 7.14 0.32
CA SER A 16 13.81 8.28 0.91
C SER A 16 15.14 8.49 0.18
N GLN A 17 15.88 7.41 -0.11
CA GLN A 17 17.11 7.45 -0.91
C GLN A 17 16.87 7.79 -2.39
N VAL A 18 15.81 7.26 -3.02
CA VAL A 18 15.51 7.52 -4.44
C VAL A 18 14.97 8.93 -4.65
N ASN A 19 14.18 9.46 -3.71
CA ASN A 19 13.66 10.83 -3.78
C ASN A 19 14.79 11.85 -3.55
N ALA A 20 15.74 11.57 -2.64
CA ALA A 20 16.95 12.38 -2.50
C ALA A 20 17.82 12.38 -3.78
N LYS A 21 17.88 11.27 -4.52
CA LYS A 21 18.58 11.20 -5.82
C LYS A 21 17.81 11.86 -6.97
N ALA A 22 16.49 11.72 -7.03
CA ALA A 22 15.64 12.36 -8.03
C ALA A 22 15.56 13.88 -7.84
N GLN A 23 15.51 14.36 -6.59
CA GLN A 23 15.62 15.78 -6.26
C GLN A 23 16.99 16.34 -6.64
N ASN A 24 18.09 15.62 -6.38
CA ASN A 24 19.43 16.03 -6.84
C ASN A 24 19.57 16.05 -8.38
N PHE A 25 18.87 15.17 -9.10
CA PHE A 25 18.87 15.15 -10.56
C PHE A 25 18.08 16.32 -11.17
N LEU A 26 16.91 16.65 -10.60
CA LEU A 26 16.10 17.81 -11.02
C LEU A 26 16.76 19.14 -10.65
N LEU A 27 17.42 19.24 -9.48
CA LEU A 27 18.22 20.41 -9.11
C LEU A 27 19.43 20.57 -10.06
N ARG A 28 20.15 19.50 -10.39
CA ARG A 28 21.27 19.58 -11.36
C ARG A 28 20.83 19.95 -12.78
N SER A 29 19.63 19.57 -13.24
CA SER A 29 19.16 19.99 -14.57
C SER A 29 18.77 21.47 -14.63
N THR A 30 18.28 22.04 -13.52
CA THR A 30 18.01 23.49 -13.42
C THR A 30 19.28 24.34 -13.27
N TYR A 31 20.34 23.83 -12.63
CA TYR A 31 21.62 24.56 -12.58
C TYR A 31 22.44 24.50 -13.88
N ARG A 32 22.17 23.52 -14.76
CA ARG A 32 22.87 23.38 -16.05
C ARG A 32 22.26 24.21 -17.19
N THR A 33 21.09 24.81 -16.98
CA THR A 33 20.41 25.67 -17.98
C THR A 33 20.56 27.18 -17.70
N SER A 34 21.20 27.57 -16.58
CA SER A 34 21.39 28.98 -16.21
C SER A 34 22.83 29.51 -16.38
N ASN A 35 23.76 28.72 -16.91
CA ASN A 35 25.16 29.14 -17.11
C ASN A 35 25.58 29.01 -18.58
N TYR A 36 24.97 29.80 -19.46
CA TYR A 36 25.58 30.30 -20.69
C TYR A 36 24.76 31.50 -21.19
N SER A 37 24.99 32.68 -20.61
CA SER A 37 24.66 33.97 -21.26
C SER A 37 25.27 35.15 -20.51
N SER A 38 26.55 35.43 -20.76
CA SER A 38 27.02 36.80 -20.97
C SER A 38 28.41 36.80 -21.63
N LEU A 39 28.47 37.29 -22.88
CA LEU A 39 29.51 38.21 -23.37
C LEU A 39 29.26 38.57 -24.86
N SER A 40 28.93 39.85 -25.06
CA SER A 40 29.23 40.74 -26.20
C SER A 40 28.85 40.39 -27.65
N GLY A 41 28.04 41.27 -28.26
CA GLY A 41 28.54 42.11 -29.37
C GLY A 41 28.07 41.83 -30.81
N PHE A 42 27.24 42.75 -31.31
CA PHE A 42 27.13 43.25 -32.71
C PHE A 42 26.51 42.41 -33.86
N THR A 43 25.56 43.10 -34.52
CA THR A 43 25.17 43.13 -35.96
C THR A 43 24.32 42.03 -36.63
N ALA A 44 23.16 42.50 -37.10
CA ALA A 44 22.59 42.40 -38.45
C ALA A 44 21.84 41.14 -38.95
N ALA A 45 20.59 41.42 -39.35
CA ALA A 45 19.89 40.96 -40.56
C ALA A 45 19.17 39.59 -40.61
N LYS A 46 17.87 39.71 -40.95
CA LYS A 46 17.03 38.90 -41.85
C LYS A 46 16.77 37.41 -41.53
N GLY A 47 15.48 37.06 -41.60
CA GLY A 47 15.04 35.87 -42.35
C GLY A 47 14.06 34.95 -41.62
N CYS A 48 12.83 34.86 -42.14
CA CYS A 48 11.83 33.82 -41.86
C CYS A 48 12.33 32.41 -42.20
N ALA A 49 11.80 31.38 -41.52
CA ALA A 49 10.97 30.32 -42.14
C ALA A 49 10.65 29.16 -41.17
N ASN A 50 9.38 28.76 -41.18
CA ASN A 50 8.87 27.45 -40.74
C ASN A 50 9.57 26.30 -41.46
N LEU A 51 9.57 25.10 -40.85
CA LEU A 51 9.35 23.85 -41.59
C LEU A 51 8.89 22.72 -40.64
N VAL A 52 7.64 22.30 -40.87
CA VAL A 52 7.13 20.95 -40.59
C VAL A 52 7.65 20.01 -41.68
N SER A 53 8.04 18.78 -41.33
CA SER A 53 7.79 17.63 -42.21
C SER A 53 7.78 16.31 -41.44
N MET A 54 6.73 15.54 -41.70
CA MET A 54 6.55 14.12 -41.42
C MET A 54 7.09 13.24 -42.57
N PHE A 55 7.00 11.92 -42.34
CA PHE A 55 7.14 10.75 -43.23
C PHE A 55 8.58 10.24 -43.44
N ALA A 56 8.89 8.95 -43.57
CA ALA A 56 8.20 7.66 -43.41
C ALA A 56 9.29 6.55 -43.60
N SER A 57 9.39 5.55 -42.71
CA SER A 57 9.13 4.11 -42.95
C SER A 57 10.11 3.35 -43.88
N GLN A 58 10.78 2.34 -43.32
CA GLN A 58 11.13 1.09 -44.02
C GLN A 58 10.89 -0.11 -43.08
N HIS A 59 10.39 -1.17 -43.68
CA HIS A 59 9.72 -2.35 -43.11
C HIS A 59 10.28 -3.58 -43.83
N GLU A 60 10.61 -4.66 -43.10
CA GLU A 60 10.51 -6.10 -43.45
C GLU A 60 10.54 -6.83 -42.08
N ASN A 61 9.58 -7.60 -41.53
CA ASN A 61 8.54 -8.57 -41.91
C ASN A 61 8.99 -9.95 -42.37
N TRP A 62 8.72 -10.95 -41.50
CA TRP A 62 8.23 -12.32 -41.73
C TRP A 62 7.55 -12.71 -40.39
N GLY A 63 6.26 -12.99 -40.21
CA GLY A 63 5.21 -13.60 -41.05
C GLY A 63 4.75 -14.90 -40.37
N GLU A 64 3.94 -14.81 -39.31
CA GLU A 64 2.54 -15.29 -39.19
C GLU A 64 2.26 -16.80 -39.29
N SER A 65 1.54 -17.33 -38.30
CA SER A 65 0.39 -18.22 -38.50
C SER A 65 -0.55 -18.18 -37.29
N ASN A 66 -1.78 -17.73 -37.56
CA ASN A 66 -2.95 -17.82 -36.70
C ASN A 66 -3.34 -19.28 -36.42
N LEU A 67 -3.93 -19.54 -35.24
CA LEU A 67 -5.23 -20.23 -35.12
C LEU A 67 -5.71 -20.20 -33.67
N ALA A 68 -7.00 -19.90 -33.53
CA ALA A 68 -7.79 -19.90 -32.30
C ALA A 68 -7.88 -21.31 -31.68
N ASP A 69 -8.11 -21.41 -30.37
CA ASP A 69 -9.45 -21.77 -29.85
C ASP A 69 -9.49 -21.72 -28.30
N ARG A 70 -10.69 -21.42 -27.83
CA ARG A 70 -11.17 -21.29 -26.45
C ARG A 70 -10.98 -22.57 -25.65
N SER A 71 -10.64 -22.42 -24.38
CA SER A 71 -10.73 -23.50 -23.39
C SER A 71 -11.94 -23.26 -22.48
N PRO A 72 -13.01 -24.09 -22.55
CA PRO A 72 -14.09 -24.03 -21.59
C PRO A 72 -13.96 -25.10 -20.51
N ARG A 73 -14.41 -24.68 -19.33
CA ARG A 73 -14.82 -25.49 -18.19
C ARG A 73 -15.80 -26.59 -18.60
N THR A 74 -15.68 -27.76 -17.98
CA THR A 74 -16.82 -28.66 -17.77
C THR A 74 -16.71 -29.33 -16.41
N ASP A 75 -17.60 -28.89 -15.52
CA ASP A 75 -18.24 -29.69 -14.48
C ASP A 75 -19.21 -30.71 -15.10
N THR A 76 -19.60 -31.69 -14.28
CA THR A 76 -20.73 -32.64 -14.46
C THR A 76 -20.39 -33.98 -15.11
N SER A 77 -20.23 -35.01 -14.28
CA SER A 77 -20.47 -36.41 -14.67
C SER A 77 -21.61 -36.95 -13.82
N THR A 78 -22.74 -37.15 -14.48
CA THR A 78 -23.89 -37.93 -14.01
C THR A 78 -23.81 -39.30 -14.68
N ASP A 79 -24.15 -40.31 -13.90
CA ASP A 79 -24.38 -41.73 -14.20
C ASP A 79 -24.93 -42.07 -15.60
N PRO A 80 -24.62 -43.27 -16.14
CA PRO A 80 -25.61 -43.99 -16.93
C PRO A 80 -25.92 -45.38 -16.36
N GLU A 81 -27.22 -45.57 -16.21
CA GLU A 81 -27.91 -46.81 -15.90
C GLU A 81 -27.61 -47.95 -16.88
N ASP A 82 -27.66 -49.15 -16.30
CA ASP A 82 -27.84 -50.45 -16.93
C ASP A 82 -28.98 -50.43 -17.98
N LYS A 83 -28.68 -50.75 -19.25
CA LYS A 83 -29.71 -51.22 -20.19
C LYS A 83 -29.14 -52.21 -21.20
N ASN A 84 -29.55 -53.45 -20.97
CA ASN A 84 -29.44 -54.62 -21.82
C ASN A 84 -30.17 -54.38 -23.16
N GLN A 85 -29.53 -54.56 -24.31
CA GLN A 85 -30.20 -54.97 -25.55
C GLN A 85 -29.24 -55.55 -26.59
N ARG A 86 -29.63 -56.72 -27.09
CA ARG A 86 -28.99 -57.59 -28.08
C ARG A 86 -28.90 -56.92 -29.45
N PHE A 87 -27.88 -57.25 -30.24
CA PHE A 87 -28.04 -57.44 -31.69
C PHE A 87 -26.96 -58.41 -32.22
N ASP A 88 -27.42 -59.41 -32.96
CA ASP A 88 -26.66 -60.44 -33.68
C ASP A 88 -25.89 -59.88 -34.88
N GLY A 89 -24.83 -60.59 -35.28
CA GLY A 89 -24.07 -60.31 -36.50
C GLY A 89 -23.05 -61.40 -36.80
N ASP A 90 -23.53 -62.50 -37.39
CA ASP A 90 -22.72 -63.57 -37.98
C ASP A 90 -21.83 -63.07 -39.12
N GLN A 91 -20.56 -63.49 -39.15
CA GLN A 91 -19.89 -63.82 -40.41
C GLN A 91 -18.76 -64.85 -40.17
N ALA A 92 -18.94 -66.03 -40.77
CA ALA A 92 -17.99 -67.12 -40.83
C ALA A 92 -17.19 -67.11 -42.14
N PHE A 93 -15.93 -67.58 -42.09
CA PHE A 93 -15.10 -68.29 -43.10
C PHE A 93 -13.62 -68.07 -42.71
N ALA A 94 -12.66 -68.99 -42.73
CA ALA A 94 -12.59 -70.41 -43.02
C ALA A 94 -11.26 -70.98 -42.48
N LEU A 95 -11.21 -72.30 -42.43
CA LEU A 95 -10.17 -73.18 -41.89
C LEU A 95 -8.80 -73.06 -42.57
N ALA A 96 -7.73 -73.16 -41.78
CA ALA A 96 -6.49 -73.83 -42.18
C ALA A 96 -5.86 -74.51 -40.95
N VAL A 97 -5.93 -75.83 -40.93
CA VAL A 97 -5.29 -76.73 -39.97
C VAL A 97 -3.81 -76.86 -40.33
N VAL A 98 -2.90 -76.62 -39.38
CA VAL A 98 -1.60 -77.31 -39.30
C VAL A 98 -1.27 -77.56 -37.83
N SER A 99 -0.97 -78.82 -37.53
CA SER A 99 -0.59 -79.42 -36.26
C SER A 99 0.55 -78.72 -35.51
N ASP A 100 0.45 -78.65 -34.18
CA ASP A 100 1.49 -79.22 -33.30
C ASP A 100 0.93 -79.51 -31.89
N SER A 101 1.14 -80.72 -31.43
CA SER A 101 0.63 -81.27 -30.18
C SER A 101 1.63 -81.05 -29.05
N SER A 102 1.71 -79.84 -28.48
CA SER A 102 2.47 -79.61 -27.23
C SER A 102 2.10 -78.35 -26.42
N ASP A 103 0.89 -77.74 -26.56
CA ASP A 103 0.60 -76.47 -25.85
C ASP A 103 -0.50 -76.49 -24.78
N ARG A 104 -1.16 -77.64 -24.54
CA ARG A 104 -2.27 -77.71 -23.56
C ARG A 104 -1.83 -77.56 -22.10
N SER A 105 -0.54 -77.64 -21.78
CA SER A 105 -0.02 -77.50 -20.40
C SER A 105 0.41 -76.06 -20.08
N LYS A 106 0.98 -75.33 -21.04
CA LYS A 106 1.37 -73.92 -20.88
C LYS A 106 0.15 -73.00 -20.90
N GLU A 107 -0.81 -73.24 -21.79
CA GLU A 107 -2.08 -72.50 -21.88
C GLU A 107 -2.89 -72.60 -20.57
N LYS A 108 -3.04 -73.81 -20.00
CA LYS A 108 -3.67 -74.02 -18.69
C LYS A 108 -2.94 -73.32 -17.53
N SER A 109 -1.60 -73.23 -17.59
CA SER A 109 -0.80 -72.54 -16.57
C SER A 109 -0.95 -71.01 -16.66
N LEU A 110 -1.08 -70.49 -17.88
CA LEU A 110 -1.25 -69.08 -18.18
C LEU A 110 -2.67 -68.63 -17.81
N ASP A 111 -3.67 -69.48 -18.06
CA ASP A 111 -5.05 -69.32 -17.58
C ASP A 111 -5.12 -69.36 -16.05
N GLN A 112 -4.44 -70.31 -15.40
CA GLN A 112 -4.41 -70.39 -13.94
C GLN A 112 -3.74 -69.16 -13.30
N LYS A 113 -2.66 -68.66 -13.90
CA LYS A 113 -1.99 -67.41 -13.48
C LYS A 113 -2.89 -66.19 -13.69
N THR A 114 -3.63 -66.15 -14.79
CA THR A 114 -4.59 -65.07 -15.11
C THR A 114 -5.77 -65.08 -14.14
N LEU A 115 -6.31 -66.27 -13.80
CA LEU A 115 -7.36 -66.44 -12.80
C LEU A 115 -6.90 -65.98 -11.40
N ARG A 116 -5.67 -66.30 -11.00
CA ARG A 116 -5.09 -65.82 -9.72
C ARG A 116 -4.94 -64.29 -9.69
N ARG A 117 -4.47 -63.68 -10.79
CA ARG A 117 -4.34 -62.21 -10.89
C ARG A 117 -5.71 -61.51 -10.86
N LEU A 118 -6.72 -62.09 -11.50
CA LEU A 118 -8.10 -61.59 -11.43
C LEU A 118 -8.68 -61.71 -10.02
N ALA A 119 -8.44 -62.80 -9.31
CA ALA A 119 -8.85 -62.96 -7.92
C ALA A 119 -8.20 -61.91 -7.00
N GLN A 120 -6.88 -61.69 -7.14
CA GLN A 120 -6.16 -60.65 -6.39
C GLN A 120 -6.63 -59.24 -6.75
N ASN A 121 -6.93 -58.96 -8.02
CA ASN A 121 -7.46 -57.66 -8.44
C ASN A 121 -8.87 -57.43 -7.86
N ARG A 122 -9.73 -58.46 -7.84
CA ARG A 122 -11.05 -58.41 -7.19
C ARG A 122 -10.91 -58.13 -5.69
N GLU A 123 -9.96 -58.75 -5.02
CA GLU A 123 -9.71 -58.54 -3.59
C GLU A 123 -9.10 -57.17 -3.30
N ALA A 124 -8.15 -56.71 -4.12
CA ALA A 124 -7.58 -55.37 -4.05
C ALA A 124 -8.63 -54.28 -4.30
N ALA A 125 -9.54 -54.49 -5.26
CA ALA A 125 -10.66 -53.59 -5.52
C ALA A 125 -11.62 -53.53 -4.33
N ARG A 126 -11.95 -54.67 -3.70
CA ARG A 126 -12.76 -54.70 -2.46
C ARG A 126 -12.08 -53.94 -1.33
N LYS A 127 -10.78 -54.17 -1.09
CA LYS A 127 -10.01 -53.49 -0.05
C LYS A 127 -9.91 -51.97 -0.31
N SER A 128 -9.73 -51.57 -1.57
CA SER A 128 -9.74 -50.17 -1.98
C SER A 128 -11.09 -49.51 -1.72
N ARG A 129 -12.20 -50.16 -2.12
CA ARG A 129 -13.56 -49.70 -1.84
C ARG A 129 -13.81 -49.55 -0.35
N LEU A 130 -13.36 -50.50 0.48
CA LEU A 130 -13.52 -50.44 1.93
C LEU A 130 -12.75 -49.27 2.55
N ARG A 131 -11.50 -49.05 2.14
CA ARG A 131 -10.70 -47.90 2.60
C ARG A 131 -11.32 -46.56 2.20
N LYS A 132 -11.78 -46.45 0.95
CA LYS A 132 -12.50 -45.25 0.48
C LYS A 132 -13.77 -45.02 1.28
N LYS A 133 -14.55 -46.07 1.56
CA LYS A 133 -15.76 -45.98 2.38
C LYS A 133 -15.45 -45.49 3.81
N ALA A 134 -14.40 -46.04 4.44
CA ALA A 134 -13.96 -45.59 5.77
C ALA A 134 -13.49 -44.13 5.76
N TYR A 135 -12.77 -43.70 4.73
CA TYR A 135 -12.33 -42.32 4.58
C TYR A 135 -13.51 -41.34 4.38
N VAL A 136 -14.49 -41.71 3.56
CA VAL A 136 -15.72 -40.91 3.38
C VAL A 136 -16.49 -40.79 4.69
N GLN A 137 -16.63 -41.88 5.45
CA GLN A 137 -17.25 -41.81 6.79
C GLN A 137 -16.47 -40.92 7.76
N GLN A 138 -15.14 -40.93 7.69
CA GLN A 138 -14.32 -40.02 8.49
C GLN A 138 -14.53 -38.56 8.07
N LEU A 139 -14.68 -38.27 6.78
CA LEU A 139 -14.97 -36.92 6.30
C LEU A 139 -16.37 -36.46 6.73
N GLU A 140 -17.36 -37.34 6.69
CA GLU A 140 -18.72 -37.05 7.17
C GLU A 140 -18.73 -36.74 8.68
N SER A 141 -18.03 -37.54 9.49
CA SER A 141 -17.93 -37.29 10.93
C SER A 141 -17.15 -35.99 11.23
N SER A 142 -16.10 -35.71 10.46
CA SER A 142 -15.33 -34.47 10.58
C SER A 142 -16.17 -33.24 10.20
N ARG A 143 -16.97 -33.35 9.13
CA ARG A 143 -17.91 -32.30 8.70
C ARG A 143 -18.96 -32.02 9.77
N LEU A 144 -19.58 -33.06 10.34
CA LEU A 144 -20.57 -32.89 11.42
C LEU A 144 -19.94 -32.23 12.65
N LYS A 145 -18.72 -32.62 13.03
CA LYS A 145 -17.99 -32.00 14.14
C LYS A 145 -17.66 -30.52 13.86
N LEU A 146 -17.30 -30.18 12.63
CA LEU A 146 -17.09 -28.80 12.19
C LEU A 146 -18.38 -27.98 12.31
N THR A 147 -19.51 -28.51 11.85
CA THR A 147 -20.81 -27.83 11.98
C THR A 147 -21.22 -27.64 13.45
N GLN A 148 -20.95 -28.62 14.32
CA GLN A 148 -21.19 -28.51 15.76
C GLN A 148 -20.32 -27.41 16.40
N LEU A 149 -19.01 -27.39 16.10
CA LEU A 149 -18.10 -26.35 16.60
C LEU A 149 -18.49 -24.97 16.06
N GLU A 150 -18.95 -24.87 14.83
CA GLU A 150 -19.44 -23.62 14.23
C GLU A 150 -20.70 -23.11 14.97
N GLN A 151 -21.63 -24.00 15.32
CA GLN A 151 -22.80 -23.66 16.13
C GLN A 151 -22.43 -23.24 17.56
N GLU A 152 -21.49 -23.93 18.21
CA GLU A 152 -21.00 -23.57 19.55
C GLU A 152 -20.31 -22.20 19.55
N VAL A 153 -19.52 -21.89 18.52
CA VAL A 153 -18.90 -20.57 18.33
C VAL A 153 -19.95 -19.49 18.09
N GLN A 154 -21.02 -19.80 17.36
CA GLN A 154 -22.13 -18.88 17.12
C GLN A 154 -22.98 -18.66 18.38
N GLN A 155 -23.21 -19.69 19.20
CA GLN A 155 -23.95 -19.59 20.47
C GLN A 155 -23.14 -18.89 21.56
N ALA A 156 -21.81 -19.05 21.60
CA ALA A 156 -20.93 -18.33 22.51
C ALA A 156 -20.76 -16.83 22.16
N ARG A 157 -21.39 -16.36 21.08
CA ARG A 157 -21.36 -14.98 20.63
C ARG A 157 -22.63 -14.25 21.10
N PRO A 158 -22.61 -13.48 22.20
CA PRO A 158 -23.69 -12.55 22.48
C PRO A 158 -23.78 -11.53 21.32
N GLN A 159 -25.02 -11.20 20.94
CA GLN A 159 -25.42 -10.44 19.75
C GLN A 159 -24.44 -9.37 19.23
N GLY A 160 -24.17 -9.42 17.92
CA GLY A 160 -23.54 -8.32 17.16
C GLY A 160 -22.54 -8.83 16.12
N GLY A 161 -22.83 -8.64 14.83
CA GLY A 161 -22.09 -9.19 13.69
C GLY A 161 -20.62 -8.77 13.57
N LEU A 162 -19.86 -9.66 12.91
CA LEU A 162 -18.53 -9.47 12.30
C LEU A 162 -17.49 -8.70 13.15
N SER A 163 -16.81 -9.42 14.02
CA SER A 163 -15.75 -8.88 14.89
C SER A 163 -14.57 -9.85 14.99
N SER A 164 -13.43 -9.40 14.45
CA SER A 164 -12.09 -10.02 14.51
C SER A 164 -11.42 -9.66 15.83
N THR A 165 -11.15 -10.65 16.69
CA THR A 165 -10.16 -10.61 17.81
C THR A 165 -10.18 -9.40 18.76
N ALA A 166 -10.48 -9.64 20.04
CA ALA A 166 -10.70 -8.64 21.11
C ALA A 166 -9.55 -7.66 21.42
N GLY A 167 -8.34 -7.84 20.89
CA GLY A 167 -7.24 -6.86 20.99
C GLY A 167 -7.19 -5.81 19.87
N ASP A 168 -7.84 -6.10 18.74
CA ASP A 168 -7.81 -5.24 17.54
C ASP A 168 -8.97 -4.22 17.53
N HIS A 169 -9.97 -4.42 18.39
CA HIS A 169 -11.16 -3.57 18.44
C HIS A 169 -10.88 -2.20 19.03
N SER A 170 -10.03 -2.07 20.05
CA SER A 170 -9.71 -0.75 20.64
C SER A 170 -8.90 0.11 19.67
N HIS A 171 -7.89 -0.47 19.01
CA HIS A 171 -7.07 0.23 18.02
C HIS A 171 -7.85 0.55 16.74
N ALA A 172 -8.63 -0.39 16.21
CA ALA A 172 -9.47 -0.13 15.04
C ALA A 172 -10.57 0.91 15.34
N THR A 173 -11.18 0.87 16.53
CA THR A 173 -12.18 1.88 16.94
C THR A 173 -11.53 3.26 17.13
N GLY A 174 -10.33 3.31 17.72
CA GLY A 174 -9.56 4.56 17.88
C GLY A 174 -9.12 5.17 16.54
N ALA A 175 -8.66 4.33 15.61
CA ALA A 175 -8.29 4.75 14.25
C ALA A 175 -9.49 5.32 13.48
N LEU A 176 -10.65 4.66 13.53
CA LEU A 176 -11.88 5.14 12.89
C LEU A 176 -12.41 6.43 13.53
N ALA A 177 -12.31 6.55 14.86
CA ALA A 177 -12.69 7.77 15.57
C ALA A 177 -11.80 8.95 15.15
N PHE A 178 -10.49 8.75 15.09
CA PHE A 178 -9.56 9.77 14.60
C PHE A 178 -9.83 10.17 13.16
N ASP A 179 -10.11 9.21 12.27
CA ASP A 179 -10.43 9.50 10.86
C ASP A 179 -11.68 10.37 10.73
N ALA A 180 -12.72 10.09 11.52
CA ALA A 180 -13.95 10.88 11.57
C ALA A 180 -13.71 12.29 12.14
N GLU A 181 -12.89 12.42 13.19
CA GLU A 181 -12.52 13.71 13.76
C GLU A 181 -11.66 14.53 12.79
N TYR A 182 -10.73 13.90 12.09
CA TYR A 182 -9.92 14.54 11.07
C TYR A 182 -10.77 15.03 9.89
N ALA A 183 -11.75 14.23 9.44
CA ALA A 183 -12.69 14.64 8.40
C ALA A 183 -13.47 15.89 8.81
N ARG A 184 -14.00 15.93 10.04
CA ARG A 184 -14.71 17.09 10.58
C ARG A 184 -13.80 18.32 10.70
N TRP A 185 -12.56 18.13 11.16
CA TRP A 185 -11.57 19.20 11.20
C TRP A 185 -11.31 19.76 9.79
N LEU A 186 -11.21 18.89 8.78
CA LEU A 186 -10.98 19.30 7.39
C LEU A 186 -12.17 20.07 6.81
N GLU A 187 -13.41 19.68 7.12
CA GLU A 187 -14.62 20.43 6.75
C GLU A 187 -14.60 21.85 7.33
N GLU A 188 -14.27 21.98 8.61
CA GLU A 188 -14.16 23.29 9.27
C GLU A 188 -13.00 24.11 8.70
N GLN A 189 -11.86 23.50 8.40
CA GLN A 189 -10.77 24.16 7.68
C GLN A 189 -11.21 24.69 6.32
N ASN A 190 -11.98 23.92 5.55
CA ASN A 190 -12.52 24.38 4.27
C ASN A 190 -13.45 25.59 4.46
N ARG A 191 -14.29 25.56 5.50
CA ARG A 191 -15.19 26.68 5.84
C ARG A 191 -14.40 27.96 6.15
N GLN A 192 -13.41 27.87 7.04
CA GLN A 192 -12.59 29.02 7.44
C GLN A 192 -11.72 29.54 6.29
N ILE A 193 -11.24 28.67 5.41
CA ILE A 193 -10.49 29.08 4.21
C ILE A 193 -11.41 29.81 3.21
N ASN A 194 -12.67 29.41 3.07
CA ASN A 194 -13.62 30.14 2.23
C ASN A 194 -13.94 31.52 2.82
N GLU A 195 -14.07 31.62 4.14
CA GLU A 195 -14.20 32.90 4.85
C GLU A 195 -12.98 33.80 4.64
N LEU A 196 -11.77 33.26 4.78
CA LEU A 196 -10.52 33.97 4.50
C LEU A 196 -10.44 34.45 3.04
N ARG A 197 -10.82 33.58 2.09
CA ARG A 197 -10.84 33.93 0.67
C ARG A 197 -11.83 35.07 0.40
N ALA A 198 -13.02 35.02 0.98
CA ALA A 198 -14.01 36.09 0.88
C ALA A 198 -13.50 37.41 1.46
N ALA A 199 -12.91 37.39 2.65
CA ALA A 199 -12.33 38.58 3.31
C ALA A 199 -11.20 39.22 2.49
N VAL A 200 -10.33 38.40 1.88
CA VAL A 200 -9.28 38.88 0.97
C VAL A 200 -9.88 39.49 -0.30
N SER A 201 -10.89 38.85 -0.90
CA SER A 201 -11.54 39.33 -2.12
C SER A 201 -12.36 40.62 -1.90
N SER A 202 -13.03 40.76 -0.76
CA SER A 202 -13.80 41.95 -0.41
C SER A 202 -12.95 43.11 0.12
N HIS A 203 -11.62 42.94 0.16
CA HIS A 203 -10.69 43.94 0.72
C HIS A 203 -11.06 44.34 2.15
N ALA A 204 -11.35 43.35 3.00
CA ALA A 204 -11.65 43.56 4.41
C ALA A 204 -10.58 44.41 5.10
N SER A 205 -10.98 45.11 6.16
CA SER A 205 -10.06 45.91 6.96
C SER A 205 -8.96 45.03 7.57
N ASP A 206 -7.81 45.62 7.89
CA ASP A 206 -6.70 44.85 8.47
C ASP A 206 -7.08 44.21 9.82
N THR A 207 -7.97 44.84 10.59
CA THR A 207 -8.49 44.28 11.86
C THR A 207 -9.36 43.04 11.63
N GLU A 208 -10.31 43.10 10.69
CA GLU A 208 -11.15 41.95 10.34
C GLU A 208 -10.30 40.81 9.78
N LEU A 209 -9.37 41.12 8.87
CA LEU A 209 -8.49 40.13 8.28
C LEU A 209 -7.58 39.48 9.33
N GLN A 210 -7.08 40.26 10.31
CA GLN A 210 -6.28 39.74 11.41
C GLN A 210 -7.07 38.73 12.25
N THR A 211 -8.35 38.98 12.51
CA THR A 211 -9.23 38.04 13.20
C THR A 211 -9.40 36.74 12.40
N VAL A 212 -9.72 36.84 11.10
CA VAL A 212 -9.92 35.64 10.26
C VAL A 212 -8.62 34.82 10.13
N VAL A 213 -7.48 35.48 9.91
CA VAL A 213 -6.15 34.83 9.88
C VAL A 213 -5.86 34.16 11.22
N GLY A 214 -6.12 34.85 12.34
CA GLY A 214 -5.95 34.31 13.68
C GLY A 214 -6.77 33.03 13.92
N ASN A 215 -8.02 33.01 13.46
CA ASN A 215 -8.90 31.84 13.58
C ASN A 215 -8.36 30.64 12.79
N VAL A 216 -7.98 30.85 11.52
CA VAL A 216 -7.39 29.78 10.68
C VAL A 216 -6.10 29.23 11.29
N THR A 217 -5.24 30.11 11.81
CA THR A 217 -3.98 29.73 12.43
C THR A 217 -4.18 28.96 13.73
N ALA A 218 -5.13 29.37 14.58
CA ALA A 218 -5.49 28.63 15.78
C ALA A 218 -6.06 27.24 15.44
N HIS A 219 -6.82 27.13 14.34
CA HIS A 219 -7.40 25.86 13.91
C HIS A 219 -6.33 24.83 13.45
N PHE A 220 -5.14 25.28 13.02
CA PHE A 220 -4.00 24.36 12.80
C PHE A 220 -3.52 23.70 14.09
N ASP A 221 -3.57 24.39 15.24
CA ASP A 221 -3.14 23.81 16.52
C ASP A 221 -4.04 22.64 16.93
N GLU A 222 -5.32 22.65 16.53
CA GLU A 222 -6.27 21.58 16.81
C GLU A 222 -5.86 20.27 16.14
N VAL A 223 -5.36 20.30 14.89
CA VAL A 223 -4.96 19.07 14.19
C VAL A 223 -3.76 18.40 14.87
N PHE A 224 -2.83 19.18 15.42
CA PHE A 224 -1.68 18.64 16.13
C PHE A 224 -2.11 18.02 17.47
N LYS A 225 -3.09 18.60 18.16
CA LYS A 225 -3.69 18.01 19.37
C LYS A 225 -4.43 16.71 19.06
N LEU A 226 -5.25 16.69 18.01
CA LEU A 226 -5.97 15.49 17.54
C LEU A 226 -4.98 14.37 17.21
N LYS A 227 -3.94 14.67 16.45
CA LYS A 227 -2.87 13.71 16.12
C LYS A 227 -2.12 13.22 17.36
N GLY A 228 -1.82 14.10 18.30
CA GLY A 228 -1.16 13.75 19.56
C GLY A 228 -2.00 12.81 20.42
N ALA A 229 -3.32 13.04 20.49
CA ALA A 229 -4.24 12.13 21.17
C ALA A 229 -4.32 10.76 20.46
N ALA A 230 -4.48 10.76 19.14
CA ALA A 230 -4.51 9.53 18.34
C ALA A 230 -3.20 8.72 18.45
N ALA A 231 -2.05 9.39 18.47
CA ALA A 231 -0.74 8.74 18.56
C ALA A 231 -0.54 7.94 19.85
N LYS A 232 -1.13 8.37 20.97
CA LYS A 232 -1.11 7.63 22.24
C LYS A 232 -1.88 6.31 22.16
N THR A 233 -2.88 6.23 21.28
CA THR A 233 -3.69 5.04 21.07
C THR A 233 -3.15 4.17 19.94
N ASP A 234 -2.79 4.75 18.80
CA ASP A 234 -2.21 4.06 17.65
C ASP A 234 -1.30 5.01 16.86
N VAL A 235 -0.02 5.04 17.23
CA VAL A 235 1.02 5.81 16.53
C VAL A 235 1.22 5.34 15.09
N PHE A 236 1.00 4.05 14.79
CA PHE A 236 1.21 3.50 13.45
C PHE A 236 0.13 3.96 12.49
N HIS A 237 -1.12 4.12 12.94
CA HIS A 237 -2.19 4.70 12.13
C HIS A 237 -1.84 6.13 11.69
N VAL A 238 -1.36 6.96 12.62
CA VAL A 238 -0.97 8.34 12.31
C VAL A 238 0.26 8.40 11.39
N LEU A 239 1.31 7.61 11.68
CA LEU A 239 2.56 7.59 10.90
C LEU A 239 2.42 6.99 9.50
N SER A 240 1.52 6.01 9.34
CA SER A 240 1.22 5.41 8.02
C SER A 240 0.42 6.36 7.13
N GLY A 241 -0.26 7.35 7.73
CA GLY A 241 -1.03 8.34 6.98
C GLY A 241 -2.34 7.81 6.44
N MET A 242 -2.88 6.72 6.99
CA MET A 242 -4.12 6.08 6.49
C MET A 242 -5.33 7.02 6.49
N TRP A 243 -5.31 8.01 7.37
CA TRP A 243 -6.24 9.14 7.46
C TRP A 243 -6.12 10.17 6.31
N LYS A 244 -5.14 10.02 5.40
CA LYS A 244 -4.92 10.89 4.23
C LYS A 244 -5.18 10.17 2.92
N THR A 245 -5.44 10.96 1.88
CA THR A 245 -5.57 10.43 0.52
C THR A 245 -4.25 9.82 0.03
N PRO A 246 -4.27 8.80 -0.86
CA PRO A 246 -3.06 8.21 -1.45
C PRO A 246 -2.06 9.23 -2.01
N ALA A 247 -2.52 10.29 -2.70
CA ALA A 247 -1.62 11.30 -3.26
C ALA A 247 -0.96 12.15 -2.16
N GLU A 248 -1.70 12.57 -1.13
CA GLU A 248 -1.12 13.28 0.02
C GLU A 248 -0.05 12.45 0.74
N ARG A 249 -0.30 11.13 0.90
CA ARG A 249 0.64 10.22 1.57
C ARG A 249 2.03 10.17 0.92
N CYS A 250 2.12 10.44 -0.39
CA CYS A 250 3.40 10.48 -1.09
C CYS A 250 4.33 11.60 -0.60
N PHE A 251 3.77 12.66 -0.02
CA PHE A 251 4.50 13.84 0.45
C PHE A 251 4.59 13.93 1.98
N MET A 252 4.17 12.86 2.67
CA MET A 252 4.23 12.82 4.13
C MET A 252 5.64 12.49 4.65
N TRP A 253 6.06 13.24 5.66
CA TRP A 253 7.25 13.06 6.48
C TRP A 253 6.82 13.05 7.95
N ILE A 254 7.18 12.01 8.73
CA ILE A 254 6.84 11.86 10.16
C ILE A 254 5.43 12.41 10.51
N GLY A 255 4.40 11.75 9.96
CA GLY A 255 3.00 12.05 10.22
C GLY A 255 2.44 13.35 9.64
N GLY A 256 3.15 14.09 8.79
CA GLY A 256 2.64 15.34 8.19
C GLY A 256 3.50 15.85 7.05
N PHE A 257 3.46 17.14 6.74
CA PHE A 257 4.29 17.75 5.69
C PHE A 257 5.69 18.13 6.20
N ARG A 258 6.66 18.38 5.31
CA ARG A 258 7.92 19.07 5.66
C ARG A 258 7.70 20.57 5.62
N SER A 259 8.06 21.26 6.69
CA SER A 259 7.87 22.70 6.81
C SER A 259 8.79 23.46 5.84
N SER A 260 10.01 22.97 5.63
CA SER A 260 10.96 23.57 4.68
C SER A 260 10.43 23.60 3.25
N GLU A 261 9.72 22.55 2.82
CA GLU A 261 9.09 22.44 1.49
C GLU A 261 7.91 23.40 1.35
N ILE A 262 7.12 23.57 2.40
CA ILE A 262 6.03 24.56 2.42
C ILE A 262 6.60 25.98 2.33
N LEU A 263 7.64 26.29 3.08
CA LEU A 263 8.30 27.61 3.00
C LEU A 263 8.85 27.88 1.60
N LYS A 264 9.49 26.88 0.98
CA LYS A 264 9.99 26.96 -0.41
C LYS A 264 8.87 27.25 -1.41
N LEU A 265 7.72 26.60 -1.24
CA LEU A 265 6.54 26.81 -2.08
C LEU A 265 6.02 28.25 -1.95
N LEU A 266 6.01 28.78 -0.72
CA LEU A 266 5.49 30.12 -0.43
C LEU A 266 6.36 31.24 -0.97
N THR A 267 7.69 31.10 -0.92
CA THR A 267 8.62 32.11 -1.46
C THR A 267 8.34 32.44 -2.93
N ASN A 268 7.85 31.47 -3.71
CA ASN A 268 7.53 31.66 -5.14
C ASN A 268 6.12 32.23 -5.39
N GLN A 269 5.25 32.28 -4.39
CA GLN A 269 3.83 32.65 -4.54
C GLN A 269 3.47 33.95 -3.83
N LEU A 270 4.26 34.36 -2.84
CA LEU A 270 4.05 35.55 -2.06
C LEU A 270 4.89 36.69 -2.64
N GLU A 271 4.43 37.31 -3.72
CA GLU A 271 4.98 38.60 -4.18
C GLU A 271 3.97 39.73 -3.94
N PRO A 272 4.39 40.92 -3.47
CA PRO A 272 5.76 41.31 -3.09
C PRO A 272 6.13 40.94 -1.64
N LEU A 273 7.40 40.57 -1.41
CA LEU A 273 8.06 40.42 -0.10
C LEU A 273 9.24 41.39 0.00
N THR A 274 9.50 41.93 1.19
CA THR A 274 10.71 42.74 1.41
C THR A 274 11.96 41.85 1.48
N GLU A 275 13.14 42.42 1.23
CA GLU A 275 14.41 41.69 1.37
C GLU A 275 14.60 41.11 2.79
N GLN A 276 14.19 41.87 3.81
CA GLN A 276 14.21 41.40 5.20
C GLN A 276 13.28 40.20 5.42
N GLN A 277 12.08 40.23 4.84
CA GLN A 277 11.14 39.11 4.93
C GLN A 277 11.66 37.87 4.20
N LEU A 278 12.21 38.05 3.00
CA LEU A 278 12.84 36.96 2.23
C LEU A 278 13.98 36.33 3.01
N ALA A 279 14.91 37.14 3.53
CA ALA A 279 16.00 36.64 4.38
C ALA A 279 15.48 35.90 5.61
N GLY A 280 14.42 36.41 6.26
CA GLY A 280 13.75 35.75 7.36
C GLY A 280 13.17 34.38 6.99
N ILE A 281 12.49 34.27 5.84
CA ILE A 281 11.93 33.02 5.33
C ILE A 281 13.04 32.02 5.00
N TYR A 282 14.14 32.44 4.37
CA TYR A 282 15.27 31.56 4.06
C TYR A 282 15.95 31.01 5.33
N ASN A 283 16.16 31.86 6.34
CA ASN A 283 16.70 31.42 7.63
C ASN A 283 15.76 30.44 8.35
N LEU A 284 14.45 30.70 8.30
CA LEU A 284 13.45 29.81 8.87
C LEU A 284 13.38 28.48 8.11
N GLN A 285 13.53 28.50 6.78
CA GLN A 285 13.59 27.31 5.95
C GLN A 285 14.81 26.46 6.28
N GLN A 286 15.99 27.08 6.37
CA GLN A 286 17.23 26.38 6.68
C GLN A 286 17.19 25.75 8.07
N SER A 287 16.75 26.50 9.09
CA SER A 287 16.63 25.97 10.46
C SER A 287 15.59 24.86 10.56
N SER A 288 14.44 25.00 9.87
CA SER A 288 13.44 23.93 9.78
C SER A 288 14.02 22.68 9.12
N GLN A 289 14.74 22.82 8.00
CA GLN A 289 15.36 21.70 7.30
C GLN A 289 16.37 20.95 8.18
N GLN A 290 17.22 21.67 8.92
CA GLN A 290 18.18 21.06 9.84
C GLN A 290 17.49 20.23 10.94
N ALA A 291 16.41 20.77 11.53
CA ALA A 291 15.62 20.04 12.53
C ALA A 291 14.91 18.82 11.92
N GLU A 292 14.39 18.94 10.70
CA GLU A 292 13.80 17.81 9.96
C GLU A 292 14.81 16.70 9.68
N ASP A 293 16.04 17.06 9.30
CA ASP A 293 17.10 16.10 9.00
C ASP A 293 17.58 15.40 10.27
N ALA A 294 17.73 16.13 11.38
CA ALA A 294 18.06 15.54 12.68
C ALA A 294 16.97 14.54 13.14
N LEU A 295 15.69 14.90 13.01
CA LEU A 295 14.58 14.00 13.35
C LEU A 295 14.52 12.78 12.42
N SER A 296 14.82 12.96 11.13
CA SER A 296 14.89 11.85 10.16
C SER A 296 16.00 10.87 10.52
N GLN A 297 17.20 11.38 10.82
CA GLN A 297 18.34 10.55 11.25
C GLN A 297 18.04 9.80 12.55
N GLY A 298 17.38 10.45 13.52
CA GLY A 298 16.94 9.80 14.75
C GLY A 298 15.94 8.66 14.51
N MET A 299 14.99 8.86 13.60
CA MET A 299 14.03 7.81 13.21
C MET A 299 14.71 6.65 12.47
N GLU A 300 15.68 6.93 11.61
CA GLU A 300 16.47 5.91 10.92
C GLU A 300 17.32 5.10 11.90
N ALA A 301 17.99 5.75 12.87
CA ALA A 301 18.73 5.08 13.93
C ALA A 301 17.83 4.19 14.80
N LEU A 302 16.61 4.67 15.12
CA LEU A 302 15.61 3.88 15.83
C LEU A 302 15.22 2.62 15.05
N GLN A 303 14.96 2.75 13.75
CA GLN A 303 14.58 1.63 12.89
C GLN A 303 15.72 0.61 12.75
N GLN A 304 16.95 1.09 12.59
CA GLN A 304 18.15 0.24 12.56
C GLN A 304 18.31 -0.53 13.86
N SER A 305 18.22 0.18 14.99
CA SER A 305 18.33 -0.42 16.33
C SER A 305 17.20 -1.43 16.60
N LEU A 306 15.99 -1.18 16.10
CA LEU A 306 14.88 -2.14 16.17
C LEU A 306 15.18 -3.41 15.35
N SER A 307 15.72 -3.24 14.13
CA SER A 307 16.10 -4.35 13.27
C SER A 307 17.18 -5.23 13.90
N GLU A 308 18.20 -4.62 14.51
CA GLU A 308 19.28 -5.34 15.23
C GLU A 308 18.72 -6.17 16.39
N THR A 309 17.85 -5.57 17.23
CA THR A 309 17.20 -6.28 18.34
C THR A 309 16.38 -7.49 17.89
N LEU A 310 15.73 -7.41 16.72
CA LEU A 310 14.96 -8.52 16.16
C LEU A 310 15.87 -9.58 15.50
N ALA A 311 17.01 -9.18 14.93
CA ALA A 311 17.96 -10.08 14.28
C ALA A 311 18.78 -10.90 15.29
N ASP A 312 19.20 -10.30 16.41
CA ASP A 312 20.03 -10.94 17.45
C ASP A 312 19.34 -12.15 18.13
N GLY A 313 18.01 -12.29 17.99
CA GLY A 313 17.23 -13.45 18.44
C GLY A 313 17.40 -14.74 17.65
N SER A 314 17.95 -14.64 16.45
CA SER A 314 18.02 -15.77 15.51
C SER A 314 19.29 -16.61 15.66
N SER A 315 20.29 -16.15 16.43
CA SER A 315 21.64 -16.75 16.48
C SER A 315 21.91 -17.70 17.66
N SER A 316 20.88 -18.13 18.39
CA SER A 316 21.05 -19.15 19.45
C SER A 316 20.72 -20.55 18.93
N THR A 317 21.77 -21.25 18.48
CA THR A 317 21.75 -22.67 18.15
C THR A 317 21.44 -23.54 19.38
N ALA A 318 20.40 -24.36 19.24
CA ALA A 318 20.20 -25.69 19.86
C ALA A 318 20.56 -25.88 21.35
N GLY A 319 19.57 -25.70 22.23
CA GLY A 319 19.64 -26.21 23.60
C GLY A 319 18.48 -25.75 24.49
N SER A 320 17.43 -26.58 24.56
CA SER A 320 16.41 -26.72 25.61
C SER A 320 16.06 -25.51 26.51
N SER A 321 14.81 -25.07 26.46
CA SER A 321 14.10 -24.23 27.46
C SER A 321 14.50 -22.75 27.63
N GLY A 322 15.68 -22.30 27.17
CA GLY A 322 16.10 -20.88 27.24
C GLY A 322 15.54 -19.95 26.16
N ASN A 323 14.88 -20.51 25.13
CA ASN A 323 14.48 -19.77 23.93
C ASN A 323 13.33 -18.77 24.15
N VAL A 324 12.32 -19.14 24.94
CA VAL A 324 11.11 -18.33 25.09
C VAL A 324 11.39 -17.08 25.92
N ALA A 325 12.17 -17.21 27.00
CA ALA A 325 12.57 -16.08 27.83
C ALA A 325 13.42 -15.06 27.05
N ASN A 326 14.37 -15.54 26.24
CA ASN A 326 15.19 -14.68 25.38
C ASN A 326 14.37 -13.96 24.31
N TYR A 327 13.47 -14.68 23.63
CA TYR A 327 12.55 -14.09 22.65
C TYR A 327 11.63 -13.05 23.28
N MET A 328 11.05 -13.36 24.45
CA MET A 328 10.21 -12.43 25.20
C MET A 328 10.98 -11.17 25.61
N GLY A 329 12.22 -11.31 26.10
CA GLY A 329 13.09 -10.18 26.42
C GLY A 329 13.40 -9.31 25.19
N GLN A 330 13.68 -9.92 24.05
CA GLN A 330 13.89 -9.21 22.78
C GLN A 330 12.64 -8.49 22.29
N MET A 331 11.48 -9.13 22.36
CA MET A 331 10.22 -8.51 21.98
C MET A 331 9.87 -7.36 22.94
N ALA A 332 10.15 -7.49 24.24
CA ALA A 332 9.98 -6.41 25.19
C ALA A 332 10.89 -5.21 24.87
N MET A 333 12.16 -5.44 24.52
CA MET A 333 13.07 -4.39 24.06
C MET A 333 12.59 -3.73 22.77
N ALA A 334 12.14 -4.51 21.78
CA ALA A 334 11.58 -4.02 20.54
C ALA A 334 10.32 -3.17 20.78
N MET A 335 9.42 -3.62 21.65
CA MET A 335 8.24 -2.86 22.06
C MET A 335 8.61 -1.54 22.74
N GLY A 336 9.61 -1.54 23.63
CA GLY A 336 10.14 -0.31 24.24
C GLY A 336 10.65 0.69 23.20
N LYS A 337 11.37 0.21 22.16
CA LYS A 337 11.82 1.04 21.04
C LYS A 337 10.64 1.60 20.24
N LEU A 338 9.63 0.78 19.92
CA LEU A 338 8.41 1.23 19.25
C LEU A 338 7.67 2.32 20.05
N GLY A 339 7.71 2.26 21.38
CA GLY A 339 7.16 3.31 22.26
C GLY A 339 7.76 4.70 22.05
N THR A 340 8.96 4.80 21.47
CA THR A 340 9.59 6.11 21.17
C THR A 340 9.02 6.81 19.94
N LEU A 341 8.26 6.11 19.09
CA LEU A 341 7.67 6.65 17.86
C LEU A 341 6.74 7.83 18.12
N GLU A 342 5.99 7.80 19.22
CA GLU A 342 5.10 8.90 19.63
C GLU A 342 5.89 10.20 19.82
N SER A 343 7.08 10.10 20.45
CA SER A 343 7.93 11.26 20.69
C SER A 343 8.43 11.89 19.39
N PHE A 344 8.82 11.09 18.40
CA PHE A 344 9.22 11.60 17.08
C PHE A 344 8.07 12.33 16.38
N LEU A 345 6.87 11.75 16.41
CA LEU A 345 5.68 12.37 15.83
C LEU A 345 5.37 13.71 16.51
N ARG A 346 5.41 13.75 17.84
CA ARG A 346 5.19 14.97 18.62
C ARG A 346 6.24 16.05 18.31
N GLN A 347 7.52 15.67 18.22
CA GLN A 347 8.60 16.60 17.88
C GLN A 347 8.43 17.16 16.46
N ALA A 348 8.05 16.33 15.49
CA ALA A 348 7.78 16.78 14.13
C ALA A 348 6.57 17.73 14.05
N ASP A 349 5.50 17.47 14.81
CA ASP A 349 4.34 18.37 14.88
C ASP A 349 4.65 19.70 15.59
N ASN A 350 5.44 19.66 16.67
CA ASN A 350 5.94 20.87 17.31
C ASN A 350 6.77 21.72 16.35
N LEU A 351 7.64 21.10 15.55
CA LEU A 351 8.42 21.80 14.53
C LEU A 351 7.51 22.49 13.51
N ARG A 352 6.47 21.81 12.99
CA ARG A 352 5.49 22.42 12.07
C ARG A 352 4.79 23.61 12.70
N GLN A 353 4.31 23.45 13.93
CA GLN A 353 3.62 24.49 14.66
C GLN A 353 4.53 25.72 14.85
N GLN A 354 5.78 25.51 15.31
CA GLN A 354 6.75 26.58 15.49
C GLN A 354 7.09 27.27 14.16
N THR A 355 7.30 26.51 13.07
CA THR A 355 7.58 27.10 11.76
C THR A 355 6.42 27.96 11.28
N LEU A 356 5.17 27.50 11.42
CA LEU A 356 4.00 28.30 11.05
C LEU A 356 3.91 29.58 11.90
N GLN A 357 4.12 29.49 13.21
CA GLN A 357 4.10 30.67 14.10
C GLN A 357 5.19 31.69 13.75
N GLN A 358 6.42 31.23 13.46
CA GLN A 358 7.51 32.12 13.05
C GLN A 358 7.25 32.75 11.68
N LEU A 359 6.68 32.01 10.74
CA LEU A 359 6.26 32.55 9.45
C LEU A 359 5.26 33.70 9.61
N HIS A 360 4.27 33.55 10.50
CA HIS A 360 3.31 34.62 10.81
C HIS A 360 3.96 35.86 11.45
N ARG A 361 5.10 35.72 12.12
CA ARG A 361 5.86 36.87 12.65
C ARG A 361 6.67 37.60 11.60
N ILE A 362 7.10 36.90 10.55
CA ILE A 362 7.86 37.48 9.43
C ILE A 362 6.91 38.22 8.47
N LEU A 363 5.73 37.64 8.22
CA LEU A 363 4.76 38.16 7.26
C LEU A 363 3.84 39.23 7.86
N THR A 364 3.37 40.15 7.02
CA THR A 364 2.22 41.01 7.36
C THR A 364 0.93 40.20 7.35
N THR A 365 -0.13 40.70 7.99
CA THR A 365 -1.45 40.06 8.03
C THR A 365 -1.97 39.64 6.65
N ARG A 366 -1.84 40.52 5.64
CA ARG A 366 -2.26 40.21 4.25
C ARG A 366 -1.38 39.14 3.60
N GLN A 367 -0.07 39.17 3.84
CA GLN A 367 0.82 38.12 3.34
C GLN A 367 0.53 36.79 4.03
N SER A 368 0.24 36.77 5.34
CA SER A 368 -0.19 35.58 6.07
C SER A 368 -1.50 35.02 5.51
N ALA A 369 -2.49 35.87 5.23
CA ALA A 369 -3.73 35.45 4.58
C ALA A 369 -3.45 34.74 3.24
N ARG A 370 -2.63 35.34 2.37
CA ARG A 370 -2.23 34.73 1.09
C ARG A 370 -1.44 33.44 1.29
N ALA A 371 -0.57 33.38 2.29
CA ALA A 371 0.22 32.19 2.61
C ALA A 371 -0.67 31.02 3.02
N LEU A 372 -1.65 31.26 3.90
CA LEU A 372 -2.61 30.25 4.34
C LEU A 372 -3.45 29.73 3.17
N LEU A 373 -3.90 30.62 2.27
CA LEU A 373 -4.59 30.23 1.04
C LEU A 373 -3.71 29.36 0.13
N ALA A 374 -2.45 29.76 -0.09
CA ALA A 374 -1.50 29.00 -0.91
C ALA A 374 -1.21 27.60 -0.34
N ILE A 375 -1.00 27.49 0.98
CA ILE A 375 -0.83 26.21 1.69
C ILE A 375 -2.07 25.33 1.49
N HIS A 376 -3.26 25.90 1.70
CA HIS A 376 -4.50 25.17 1.54
C HIS A 376 -4.69 24.66 0.11
N ASP A 377 -4.52 25.54 -0.89
CA ASP A 377 -4.70 25.21 -2.29
C ASP A 377 -3.74 24.10 -2.74
N TYR A 378 -2.50 24.09 -2.23
CA TYR A 378 -1.55 23.01 -2.45
C TYR A 378 -2.09 21.65 -1.99
N PHE A 379 -2.55 21.53 -0.73
CA PHE A 379 -3.09 20.27 -0.23
C PHE A 379 -4.42 19.88 -0.88
N SER A 380 -5.28 20.86 -1.19
CA SER A 380 -6.53 20.62 -1.90
C SER A 380 -6.29 20.09 -3.31
N ARG A 381 -5.26 20.56 -4.02
CA ARG A 381 -4.83 20.00 -5.32
C ARG A 381 -4.33 18.56 -5.19
N LEU A 382 -3.59 18.21 -4.12
CA LEU A 382 -3.19 16.82 -3.88
C LEU A 382 -4.40 15.90 -3.67
N ARG A 383 -5.41 16.35 -2.91
CA ARG A 383 -6.65 15.57 -2.72
C ARG A 383 -7.45 15.43 -4.02
N ALA A 384 -7.55 16.49 -4.81
CA ALA A 384 -8.19 16.45 -6.12
C ALA A 384 -7.48 15.47 -7.06
N LEU A 385 -6.14 15.51 -7.10
CA LEU A 385 -5.33 14.56 -7.87
C LEU A 385 -5.60 13.10 -7.46
N SER A 386 -5.70 12.84 -6.16
CA SER A 386 -6.04 11.50 -5.68
C SER A 386 -7.42 11.05 -6.16
N SER A 387 -8.40 11.96 -6.17
CA SER A 387 -9.77 11.67 -6.60
C SER A 387 -9.81 11.36 -8.10
N LEU A 388 -9.12 12.16 -8.92
CA LEU A 388 -8.98 11.93 -10.36
C LEU A 388 -8.30 10.60 -10.67
N TRP A 389 -7.25 10.26 -9.92
CA TRP A 389 -6.53 8.99 -10.09
C TRP A 389 -7.41 7.77 -9.80
N VAL A 390 -8.31 7.86 -8.81
CA VAL A 390 -9.25 6.78 -8.49
C VAL A 390 -10.35 6.68 -9.55
N ALA A 391 -10.80 7.80 -10.10
CA ALA A 391 -11.88 7.88 -11.07
C ALA A 391 -11.49 7.48 -12.51
N ARG A 392 -10.19 7.28 -12.80
CA ARG A 392 -9.72 6.94 -14.15
C ARG A 392 -10.29 5.61 -14.65
N PRO A 393 -10.62 5.47 -15.95
CA PRO A 393 -11.03 4.20 -16.53
C PRO A 393 -9.95 3.13 -16.33
N ARG A 394 -10.34 1.93 -15.86
CA ARG A 394 -9.45 0.77 -15.83
C ARG A 394 -9.59 0.07 -17.19
N GLN A 395 -8.48 -0.02 -17.92
CA GLN A 395 -8.38 -0.79 -19.15
C GLN A 395 -8.37 -2.29 -18.86
#